data_AF-A0A820G2Y5-F1
#
_entry.id   AF-A0A820G2Y5-F1
#
_cell.length_a   1.000
_cell.length_b   1.000
_cell.length_c   1.000
_cell.angle_alpha   90.00
_cell.angle_beta   90.00
_cell.angle_gamma   90.00
#
_symmetry.space_group_name_H-M   'P 1'
#
loop_
_entity.id
_entity.type
_entity.pdbx_description
1 polymer ?
#
loop_
_entity_poly.entity_id
_entity_poly.type
_entity_poly.pdbx_seq_one_letter_code
_entity_poly.pdbx_strand_id
1 'polypeptide(L)'
;LTVMTLVQVLISFCVFVPFSTLNIISIFNTQQSDPVFQAILNLIGTITTNCFILSFTSPFYTYSCVSKRFRRQLKHVLYDVHVKRCQKNKIEPIQIKTDGTTNS
;
A
#
# COMPACT_ATOMS: atom_id res chain seq x y z
N LEU A 1 12.77 -18.85 -5.38
CA LEU A 1 12.75 -17.56 -6.10
C LEU A 1 11.79 -17.64 -7.29
N THR A 2 11.99 -18.59 -8.20
CA THR A 2 11.15 -18.87 -9.39
C THR A 2 9.66 -19.08 -9.10
N VAL A 3 9.32 -19.82 -8.04
CA VAL A 3 7.90 -20.02 -7.65
C VAL A 3 7.24 -18.70 -7.21
N MET A 4 7.97 -17.83 -6.52
CA MET A 4 7.41 -16.56 -6.02
C MET A 4 7.20 -15.56 -7.15
N THR A 5 8.15 -15.50 -8.10
CA THR A 5 8.00 -14.69 -9.31
C THR A 5 6.86 -15.21 -10.18
N LEU A 6 6.70 -16.54 -10.30
CA LEU A 6 5.59 -17.14 -11.03
C LEU A 6 4.24 -16.75 -10.42
N VAL A 7 4.09 -16.89 -9.10
CA VAL A 7 2.86 -16.51 -8.38
C VAL A 7 2.54 -15.03 -8.59
N GLN A 8 3.56 -14.17 -8.55
CA GLN A 8 3.39 -12.74 -8.74
C GLN A 8 2.99 -12.37 -10.17
N VAL A 9 3.57 -13.05 -11.17
CA VAL A 9 3.17 -12.89 -12.58
C VAL A 9 1.73 -13.34 -12.79
N LEU A 10 1.33 -14.48 -12.22
CA LEU A 10 -0.04 -14.98 -12.30
C LEU A 10 -1.04 -14.01 -11.66
N ILE A 11 -0.76 -13.51 -10.46
CA ILE A 11 -1.61 -12.51 -9.79
C ILE A 11 -1.70 -11.23 -10.63
N SER A 12 -0.57 -10.76 -11.17
CA SER A 12 -0.54 -9.56 -12.01
C SER A 12 -1.40 -9.75 -13.27
N PHE A 13 -1.30 -10.92 -13.91
CA PHE A 13 -2.09 -11.23 -15.11
C PHE A 13 -3.59 -11.33 -14.80
N CYS A 14 -3.96 -12.04 -13.73
CA CYS A 14 -5.35 -12.21 -13.31
C CYS A 14 -6.04 -10.89 -12.95
N VAL A 15 -5.30 -9.87 -12.52
CA VAL A 15 -5.85 -8.56 -12.15
C VAL A 15 -5.76 -7.55 -13.31
N PHE A 16 -4.70 -7.61 -14.11
CA PHE A 16 -4.50 -6.69 -15.24
C PHE A 16 -5.49 -6.92 -16.39
N VAL A 17 -5.79 -8.17 -16.72
CA VAL A 17 -6.73 -8.53 -17.80
C VAL A 17 -8.14 -7.98 -17.55
N PRO A 18 -8.79 -8.22 -16.40
CA PRO A 18 -10.12 -7.66 -16.14
C PRO A 18 -10.10 -6.13 -16.07
N PHE A 19 -9.05 -5.53 -15.52
CA PHE A 19 -8.90 -4.06 -15.46
C PHE A 19 -8.87 -3.44 -16.87
N SER A 20 -8.03 -4.00 -17.75
CA SER A 20 -7.89 -3.52 -19.12
C SER A 20 -9.18 -3.72 -19.91
N THR A 21 -9.82 -4.88 -19.76
CA THR A 21 -11.06 -5.20 -20.47
C THR A 21 -12.19 -4.26 -20.07
N LEU A 22 -12.35 -3.97 -18.77
CA LEU A 22 -13.40 -3.07 -18.29
C LEU A 22 -13.18 -1.62 -18.72
N ASN A 23 -11.94 -1.13 -18.72
CA ASN A 23 -11.63 0.21 -19.23
C ASN A 23 -11.97 0.34 -20.71
N ILE A 24 -11.64 -0.68 -21.51
CA ILE A 24 -11.99 -0.73 -22.93
C ILE A 24 -13.52 -0.69 -23.09
N ILE A 25 -14.25 -1.57 -22.39
CA ILE A 25 -15.72 -1.62 -22.45
C ILE A 25 -16.34 -0.29 -22.02
N SER A 26 -15.82 0.34 -20.97
CA SER A 26 -16.31 1.62 -20.45
C SER A 26 -16.21 2.72 -21.51
N ILE A 27 -15.08 2.83 -22.22
CA ILE A 27 -14.87 3.82 -23.29
C ILE A 27 -15.86 3.61 -24.45
N PHE A 28 -16.11 2.36 -24.85
CA PHE A 28 -17.01 2.06 -25.96
C PHE A 28 -18.50 2.18 -25.59
N ASN A 29 -18.88 1.89 -24.34
CA ASN A 29 -20.29 1.93 -23.90
C ASN A 29 -20.79 3.31 -23.44
N THR A 30 -19.92 4.32 -23.36
CA THR A 30 -20.30 5.65 -22.87
C THR A 30 -21.39 6.36 -23.69
N GLN A 31 -21.66 5.94 -24.93
CA GLN A 31 -22.55 6.67 -25.84
C GLN A 31 -24.00 6.15 -25.90
N GLN A 32 -24.33 4.96 -25.36
CA GLN A 32 -25.65 4.36 -25.62
C GLN A 32 -26.18 3.39 -24.54
N SER A 33 -25.61 3.41 -23.34
CA SER A 33 -25.92 2.44 -22.29
C SER A 33 -27.02 2.91 -21.34
N ASP A 34 -27.92 1.98 -20.98
CA ASP A 34 -28.91 2.17 -19.93
C ASP A 34 -28.27 2.60 -18.60
N PRO A 35 -28.90 3.48 -17.82
CA PRO A 35 -28.32 4.01 -16.59
C PRO A 35 -28.02 2.93 -15.54
N VAL A 36 -28.82 1.86 -15.50
CA VAL A 36 -28.58 0.70 -14.61
C VAL A 36 -27.34 -0.06 -15.04
N PHE A 37 -27.14 -0.24 -16.36
CA PHE A 37 -25.97 -0.92 -16.89
C PHE A 37 -24.68 -0.11 -16.65
N GLN A 38 -24.74 1.22 -16.77
CA GLN A 38 -23.63 2.09 -16.36
C GLN A 38 -23.30 1.99 -14.87
N ALA A 39 -24.30 1.95 -14.00
CA ALA A 39 -24.07 1.82 -12.56
C ALA A 39 -23.35 0.50 -12.23
N ILE A 40 -23.72 -0.61 -12.89
CA ILE A 40 -23.06 -1.90 -12.75
C ILE A 40 -21.61 -1.83 -13.27
N LEU A 41 -21.38 -1.25 -14.45
CA LEU A 41 -20.03 -1.09 -15.00
C LEU A 41 -19.13 -0.24 -14.08
N ASN A 42 -19.66 0.83 -13.49
CA ASN A 42 -18.92 1.68 -12.57
C ASN A 42 -18.58 0.95 -11.26
N LEU A 43 -19.50 0.14 -10.73
CA LEU A 43 -19.24 -0.69 -9.55
C LEU A 43 -18.13 -1.70 -9.84
N ILE A 44 -18.26 -2.45 -10.94
CA ILE A 44 -17.26 -3.44 -11.33
C ILE A 44 -15.91 -2.76 -11.60
N GLY A 45 -15.89 -1.64 -12.32
CA GLY A 45 -14.69 -0.85 -12.57
C GLY A 45 -14.00 -0.38 -11.28
N THR A 46 -14.78 0.03 -10.27
CA THR A 46 -14.25 0.41 -8.96
C THR A 46 -13.61 -0.78 -8.24
N ILE A 47 -14.29 -1.93 -8.21
CA ILE A 47 -13.76 -3.16 -7.61
C ILE A 47 -12.46 -3.57 -8.30
N THR A 48 -12.45 -3.59 -9.63
CA THR A 48 -11.27 -4.02 -10.40
C THR A 48 -10.10 -3.04 -10.25
N THR A 49 -10.36 -1.74 -10.18
CA THR A 49 -9.32 -0.73 -9.91
C THR A 49 -8.73 -0.91 -8.52
N ASN A 50 -9.56 -1.14 -7.50
CA ASN A 50 -9.07 -1.42 -6.15
C ASN A 50 -8.24 -2.70 -6.08
N CYS A 51 -8.68 -3.77 -6.76
CA CYS A 51 -7.90 -5.01 -6.88
C CYS A 51 -6.55 -4.76 -7.59
N PHE A 52 -6.53 -3.94 -8.63
CA PHE A 52 -5.30 -3.57 -9.34
C PHE A 52 -4.34 -2.79 -8.45
N ILE A 53 -4.82 -1.81 -7.71
CA ILE A 53 -4.00 -1.06 -6.74
C ILE A 53 -3.44 -1.99 -5.67
N LEU A 54 -4.28 -2.88 -5.12
CA LEU A 54 -3.85 -3.86 -4.13
C LEU A 54 -2.79 -4.83 -4.68
N SER A 55 -2.84 -5.15 -5.98
CA SER A 55 -1.86 -6.03 -6.61
C SER A 55 -0.42 -5.50 -6.52
N PHE A 56 -0.21 -4.17 -6.44
CA PHE A 56 1.12 -3.59 -6.23
C PHE A 56 1.70 -3.88 -4.84
N THR A 57 0.85 -4.14 -3.84
CA THR A 57 1.27 -4.49 -2.49
C THR A 57 1.49 -6.00 -2.31
N SER A 58 0.88 -6.82 -3.17
CA SER A 58 1.03 -8.29 -3.19
C SER A 58 2.48 -8.80 -3.14
N PRO A 59 3.46 -8.21 -3.85
CA PRO A 59 4.86 -8.64 -3.80
C PRO A 59 5.39 -8.56 -2.37
N PHE A 60 5.14 -7.44 -1.71
CA PHE A 60 5.60 -7.20 -0.35
C PHE A 60 5.03 -8.23 0.63
N TYR A 61 3.74 -8.55 0.53
CA TYR A 61 3.12 -9.59 1.34
C TYR A 61 3.66 -10.98 1.03
N THR A 62 3.86 -11.30 -0.25
CA THR A 62 4.42 -12.57 -0.71
C THR A 62 5.84 -12.77 -0.18
N TYR A 63 6.70 -11.75 -0.25
CA TYR A 63 8.05 -11.79 0.32
C TYR A 63 8.03 -11.86 1.85
N SER A 64 7.12 -11.15 2.52
CA SER A 64 6.93 -11.21 3.97
C SER A 64 6.52 -12.62 4.45
N CYS A 65 5.58 -13.27 3.76
CA CYS A 65 5.04 -14.56 4.18
C CYS A 65 5.95 -15.74 3.82
N VAL A 66 6.69 -15.69 2.71
CA VAL A 66 7.44 -16.85 2.22
C VAL A 66 8.95 -16.75 2.50
N SER A 67 9.56 -15.57 2.43
CA SER A 67 11.01 -15.42 2.61
C SER A 67 11.41 -15.22 4.07
N LYS A 68 11.97 -16.26 4.70
CA LYS A 68 12.54 -16.19 6.06
C LYS A 68 13.62 -15.10 6.18
N ARG A 69 14.45 -14.93 5.14
CA ARG A 69 15.52 -13.92 5.11
C ARG A 69 14.94 -12.50 5.12
N PHE A 70 13.94 -12.26 4.27
CA PHE A 70 13.26 -10.97 4.20
C PHE A 70 12.61 -10.60 5.53
N ARG A 71 11.92 -11.56 6.19
CA ARG A 71 11.34 -11.32 7.53
C ARG A 71 12.35 -10.89 8.59
N ARG A 72 13.52 -11.52 8.62
CA ARG A 72 14.58 -11.15 9.58
C ARG A 72 15.07 -9.72 9.33
N GLN A 73 15.32 -9.37 8.07
CA GLN A 73 15.74 -8.01 7.69
C GLN A 73 14.66 -6.98 8.00
N LEU A 74 13.39 -7.26 7.68
CA LEU A 74 12.26 -6.39 7.99
C LEU A 74 12.12 -6.15 9.49
N LYS A 75 12.29 -7.20 10.32
CA LYS A 75 12.27 -7.07 11.79
C LYS A 75 13.39 -6.16 12.30
N HIS A 76 14.62 -6.29 11.78
CA HIS A 76 15.73 -5.41 12.14
C HIS A 76 15.45 -3.95 11.77
N VAL A 77 14.96 -3.69 10.56
CA VAL A 77 14.61 -2.34 10.11
C VAL A 77 13.51 -1.73 10.99
N LEU A 78 12.46 -2.49 11.29
CA LEU A 78 11.38 -2.02 12.16
C LEU A 78 11.87 -1.73 13.59
N TYR A 79 12.76 -2.58 14.12
CA TYR A 79 13.38 -2.37 15.42
C TYR A 79 14.22 -1.09 15.44
N ASP A 80 15.08 -0.88 14.44
CA ASP A 80 15.91 0.32 14.34
C ASP A 80 15.08 1.60 14.22
N VAL A 81 14.00 1.58 13.43
CA VAL A 81 13.07 2.71 13.33
C VAL A 81 12.41 3.00 14.67
N HIS A 82 11.98 1.96 15.40
CA HIS A 82 11.36 2.12 16.70
C HIS A 82 12.33 2.69 17.73
N VAL A 83 13.55 2.14 17.80
CA VAL A 83 14.61 2.64 18.70
C VAL A 83 14.96 4.10 18.38
N LYS A 84 15.13 4.45 17.10
CA LYS A 84 15.41 5.83 16.68
C LYS A 84 14.27 6.79 17.04
N ARG A 85 13.01 6.38 16.88
CA ARG A 85 11.86 7.20 17.31
C ARG A 85 11.80 7.36 18.83
N CYS A 86 12.05 6.31 19.58
CA CYS A 86 12.10 6.35 21.04
C CYS A 86 13.25 7.22 21.58
N GLN A 87 14.42 7.20 20.92
CA GLN A 87 15.53 8.09 21.24
C GLN A 87 15.21 9.55 20.93
N LYS A 88 14.61 9.82 19.76
CA LYS A 88 14.19 11.18 19.38
C LYS A 88 13.19 11.77 20.39
N ASN A 89 12.23 10.98 20.87
CA ASN A 89 11.27 11.42 21.89
C ASN A 89 11.86 11.56 23.31
N LYS A 90 13.05 11.01 23.58
CA LYS A 90 13.74 11.21 24.86
C LYS A 90 14.66 12.44 24.87
N ILE A 91 14.98 13.02 23.71
CA ILE A 91 15.97 14.10 23.55
C ILE A 91 15.31 15.49 23.40
N GLU A 92 14.00 15.62 23.62
CA GLU A 92 13.41 16.93 23.96
C GLU A 92 13.32 17.05 25.49
N PRO A 93 14.42 17.42 26.20
CA PRO A 93 14.24 17.97 27.52
C PRO A 93 13.46 19.27 27.33
N ILE A 94 12.29 19.32 27.94
CA ILE A 94 11.55 20.55 28.17
C ILE A 94 12.56 21.55 28.72
N GLN A 95 12.96 22.52 27.90
CA GLN A 95 13.75 23.66 28.33
C GLN A 95 12.84 24.45 29.27
N ILE A 96 12.84 24.09 30.56
CA ILE A 96 12.27 24.93 31.61
C ILE A 96 13.15 26.17 31.58
N LYS A 97 12.65 27.19 30.89
CA LYS A 97 13.21 28.54 30.89
C LYS A 97 13.07 29.04 32.32
N THR A 98 14.11 28.86 33.12
CA THR A 98 14.22 29.49 34.43
C THR A 98 14.46 30.97 34.16
N ASP A 99 13.37 31.71 33.93
CA ASP A 99 13.42 33.16 33.84
C ASP A 99 13.86 33.68 35.22
N GLY A 100 15.06 34.25 35.24
CA GLY A 100 15.67 34.83 36.42
C GLY A 100 14.82 35.97 36.98
N THR A 101 14.54 35.88 38.28
CA THR A 101 14.09 37.00 39.11
C THR A 101 15.07 37.15 40.26
N THR A 102 16.21 37.77 39.95
CA THR A 102 16.95 38.59 40.92
C THR A 102 16.50 40.03 40.75
N ASN A 103 16.43 40.75 41.88
CA ASN A 103 16.04 42.16 42.09
C ASN A 103 14.59 42.27 42.57
N SER A 104 14.27 42.82 43.75
CA SER A 104 15.01 43.59 44.74
C SER A 104 14.28 43.52 46.08
#